data_AF-A0A291MW66-F1
#
_entry.id   AF-A0A291MW66-F1
#
_cell.length_a   1.000
_cell.length_b   1.000
_cell.length_c   1.000
_cell.angle_alpha   90.00
_cell.angle_beta   90.00
_cell.angle_gamma   90.00
#
_symmetry.space_group_name_H-M   'P 1'
#
loop_
_entity.id
_entity.type
_entity.pdbx_description
1 polymer ?
#
loop_
_entity_poly.entity_id
_entity_poly.type
_entity_poly.pdbx_seq_one_letter_code
_entity_poly.pdbx_strand_id
1 'polypeptide(L)'
;MKPIHLPLARWARRLRDNQSGLALIEFAYSLPVLMVLSMGGLEIANLATAHMRVSQIAMLVADNASRERTSIDEADINEIFTGAELAGANLKDFKANTRIFLSDLEPNTQTGTKAGQYIRWQRCWGGGTFTSTYGKAGDGTSDATLADGLGPTGAKIKSGSGTAVMFVEVVYTYQPLVSNSIFGTKVIRYTSAFNVRERTDQAMKNAGSLPNSQIASCPA
;
A
#
# COMPACT_ATOMS: atom_id res chain seq x y z
N MET A 1 -0.77 -19.25 -86.33
CA MET A 1 -1.44 -19.14 -85.02
C MET A 1 -0.65 -19.92 -83.98
N LYS A 2 -0.05 -19.26 -82.99
CA LYS A 2 0.62 -19.91 -81.85
C LYS A 2 -0.03 -19.38 -80.56
N PRO A 3 -0.67 -20.22 -79.73
CA PRO A 3 -1.26 -19.74 -78.49
C PRO A 3 -0.18 -19.54 -77.43
N ILE A 4 -0.06 -18.30 -76.93
CA ILE A 4 0.79 -17.93 -75.80
C ILE A 4 -0.09 -18.03 -74.54
N HIS A 5 -0.22 -19.22 -73.96
CA HIS A 5 -0.97 -19.41 -72.71
C HIS A 5 -0.27 -20.42 -71.78
N LEU A 6 0.96 -20.11 -71.36
CA LEU A 6 1.72 -20.88 -70.36
C LEU A 6 2.26 -20.08 -69.15
N PRO A 7 2.31 -18.73 -69.11
CA PRO A 7 2.86 -18.05 -67.93
C PRO A 7 1.89 -18.08 -66.74
N LEU A 8 0.61 -17.79 -66.96
CA LEU A 8 -0.39 -17.68 -65.88
C LEU A 8 -0.55 -18.97 -65.05
N ALA A 9 -0.58 -20.15 -65.68
CA ALA A 9 -0.71 -21.42 -64.95
C ALA A 9 0.52 -21.75 -64.10
N ARG A 10 1.74 -21.39 -64.56
CA ARG A 10 2.97 -21.56 -63.80
C ARG A 10 3.08 -20.55 -62.65
N TRP A 11 2.66 -19.31 -62.86
CA TRP A 11 2.60 -18.29 -61.82
C TRP A 11 1.54 -18.64 -60.76
N ALA A 12 0.37 -19.12 -61.15
CA ALA A 12 -0.66 -19.58 -60.22
C ALA A 12 -0.18 -20.78 -59.38
N ARG A 13 0.53 -21.73 -59.99
CA ARG A 13 1.12 -22.87 -59.26
C ARG A 13 2.23 -22.42 -58.31
N ARG A 14 3.10 -21.50 -58.74
CA ARG A 14 4.14 -20.90 -57.87
C ARG A 14 3.55 -20.12 -56.70
N LEU A 15 2.47 -19.37 -56.90
CA LEU A 15 1.77 -18.67 -55.83
C LEU A 15 1.11 -19.65 -54.85
N ARG A 16 0.48 -20.71 -55.36
CA ARG A 16 -0.13 -21.77 -54.53
C ARG A 16 0.91 -22.53 -53.70
N ASP A 17 2.08 -22.79 -54.27
CA ASP A 17 3.14 -23.55 -53.61
C ASP A 17 4.07 -22.61 -52.77
N ASN A 18 3.77 -21.30 -52.69
CA ASN A 18 4.58 -20.34 -51.93
C ASN A 18 4.20 -20.36 -50.43
N GLN A 19 5.10 -20.89 -49.60
CA GLN A 19 4.96 -20.97 -48.15
C GLN A 19 5.83 -19.93 -47.40
N SER A 20 6.49 -19.01 -48.11
CA SER A 20 7.50 -18.11 -47.51
C SER A 20 6.93 -17.16 -46.44
N GLY A 21 5.61 -16.96 -46.39
CA GLY A 21 4.92 -16.13 -45.41
C GLY A 21 4.08 -16.89 -44.38
N LEU A 22 4.04 -18.24 -44.44
CA LEU A 22 3.18 -19.05 -43.56
C LEU A 22 3.53 -18.84 -42.08
N ALA A 23 4.82 -18.95 -41.74
CA ALA A 23 5.31 -18.74 -40.38
C ALA A 23 5.02 -17.31 -39.85
N LEU A 24 5.06 -16.29 -40.73
CA LEU A 24 4.74 -14.91 -40.35
C LEU A 24 3.25 -14.77 -39.99
N ILE A 25 2.37 -15.44 -40.73
CA ILE A 25 0.92 -15.40 -40.50
C ILE A 25 0.56 -16.21 -39.23
N GLU A 26 1.15 -17.38 -39.04
CA GLU A 26 0.96 -18.19 -37.83
C GLU A 26 1.45 -17.45 -36.57
N PHE A 27 2.58 -16.76 -36.67
CA PHE A 27 3.05 -15.87 -35.61
C PHE A 27 2.08 -14.69 -35.39
N ALA A 28 1.60 -14.05 -36.44
CA ALA A 28 0.65 -12.94 -36.32
C ALA A 28 -0.65 -13.36 -35.61
N TYR A 29 -1.12 -14.59 -35.80
CA TYR A 29 -2.30 -15.11 -35.10
C TYR A 29 -2.04 -15.52 -33.65
N SER A 30 -0.85 -16.04 -33.34
CA SER A 30 -0.47 -16.43 -31.96
C SER A 30 -0.02 -15.25 -31.09
N LEU A 31 0.51 -14.20 -31.71
CA LEU A 31 1.06 -13.03 -31.03
C LEU A 31 0.06 -12.33 -30.09
N PRO A 32 -1.22 -12.07 -30.45
CA PRO A 32 -2.17 -11.45 -29.53
C PRO A 32 -2.40 -12.28 -28.26
N VAL A 33 -2.49 -13.61 -28.39
CA VAL A 33 -2.66 -14.52 -27.24
C VAL A 33 -1.41 -14.50 -26.36
N LEU A 34 -0.23 -14.59 -26.97
CA LEU A 34 1.04 -14.52 -26.27
C LEU A 34 1.22 -13.18 -25.53
N MET A 35 0.80 -12.08 -26.16
CA MET A 35 0.87 -10.72 -25.61
C MET A 35 -0.04 -10.58 -24.39
N VAL A 36 -1.30 -11.02 -24.48
CA VAL A 36 -2.24 -10.99 -23.35
C VAL A 36 -1.72 -11.82 -22.18
N LEU A 37 -1.22 -13.04 -22.43
CA LEU A 37 -0.68 -13.90 -21.39
C LEU A 37 0.57 -13.30 -20.74
N SER A 38 1.51 -12.77 -21.53
CA SER A 38 2.74 -12.16 -21.02
C SER A 38 2.47 -10.91 -20.20
N MET A 39 1.64 -10.00 -20.72
CA MET A 39 1.28 -8.75 -20.04
C MET A 39 0.43 -9.00 -18.80
N GLY A 40 -0.53 -9.94 -18.87
CA GLY A 40 -1.32 -10.36 -17.72
C GLY A 40 -0.46 -10.99 -16.63
N GLY A 41 0.47 -11.87 -16.98
CA GLY A 41 1.42 -12.47 -16.03
C GLY A 41 2.30 -11.43 -15.34
N LEU A 42 2.85 -10.48 -16.12
CA LEU A 42 3.64 -9.38 -15.58
C LEU A 42 2.83 -8.49 -14.62
N GLU A 43 1.59 -8.17 -14.99
CA GLU A 43 0.70 -7.35 -14.17
C GLU A 43 0.33 -8.04 -12.85
N ILE A 44 0.05 -9.36 -12.88
CA ILE A 44 -0.21 -10.15 -11.67
C ILE A 44 1.02 -10.18 -10.76
N ALA A 45 2.22 -10.37 -11.32
CA ALA A 45 3.46 -10.36 -10.54
C ALA A 45 3.74 -8.99 -9.90
N ASN A 46 3.48 -7.90 -10.63
CA ASN A 46 3.62 -6.55 -10.11
C ASN A 46 2.60 -6.27 -8.98
N LEU A 47 1.35 -6.68 -9.16
CA LEU A 47 0.31 -6.54 -8.15
C LEU A 47 0.66 -7.32 -6.88
N ALA A 48 1.10 -8.57 -7.01
CA ALA A 48 1.55 -9.37 -5.87
C ALA A 48 2.73 -8.72 -5.13
N THR A 49 3.70 -8.18 -5.88
CA THR A 49 4.84 -7.45 -5.30
C THR A 49 4.40 -6.18 -4.58
N ALA A 50 3.42 -5.45 -5.13
CA ALA A 50 2.86 -4.28 -4.48
C ALA A 50 2.19 -4.64 -3.14
N HIS A 51 1.39 -5.71 -3.11
CA HIS A 51 0.80 -6.21 -1.87
C HIS A 51 1.84 -6.54 -0.80
N MET A 52 2.88 -7.31 -1.16
CA MET A 52 3.96 -7.66 -0.23
C MET A 52 4.65 -6.43 0.35
N ARG A 53 4.97 -5.44 -0.49
CA ARG A 53 5.68 -4.23 -0.06
C ARG A 53 4.84 -3.33 0.82
N VAL A 54 3.57 -3.11 0.47
CA VAL A 54 2.67 -2.31 1.31
C VAL A 54 2.50 -2.97 2.69
N SER A 55 2.39 -4.30 2.73
CA SER A 55 2.36 -5.04 3.99
C SER A 55 3.66 -4.89 4.79
N GLN A 56 4.83 -4.95 4.14
CA GLN A 56 6.13 -4.76 4.79
C GLN A 56 6.31 -3.35 5.35
N ILE A 57 5.83 -2.33 4.63
CA ILE A 57 5.87 -0.93 5.09
C ILE A 57 5.02 -0.76 6.36
N ALA A 58 3.81 -1.35 6.38
CA ALA A 58 2.96 -1.31 7.58
C ALA A 58 3.67 -1.93 8.80
N MET A 59 4.33 -3.09 8.61
CA MET A 59 5.10 -3.75 9.66
C MET A 59 6.33 -2.92 10.09
N LEU A 60 7.06 -2.35 9.14
CA LEU A 60 8.25 -1.54 9.40
C LEU A 60 7.92 -0.30 10.26
N VAL A 61 6.88 0.43 9.87
CA VAL A 61 6.46 1.64 10.60
C VAL A 61 6.01 1.28 12.02
N ALA A 62 5.21 0.23 12.16
CA ALA A 62 4.68 -0.18 13.46
C ALA A 62 5.79 -0.71 14.39
N ASP A 63 6.70 -1.55 13.88
CA ASP A 63 7.81 -2.11 14.66
C ASP A 63 8.79 -1.00 15.08
N ASN A 64 9.20 -0.12 14.17
CA ASN A 64 10.11 0.98 14.50
C ASN A 64 9.49 1.93 15.56
N ALA A 65 8.22 2.31 15.42
CA ALA A 65 7.53 3.14 16.40
C ALA A 65 7.42 2.47 17.79
N SER A 66 7.31 1.13 17.83
CA SER A 66 7.17 0.35 19.06
C SER A 66 8.49 0.12 19.81
N ARG A 67 9.63 0.32 19.13
CA ARG A 67 10.98 0.06 19.65
C ARG A 67 11.66 1.28 20.23
N GLU A 68 11.11 2.47 20.04
CA GLU A 68 11.63 3.66 20.68
C GLU A 68 11.51 3.53 22.21
N ARG A 69 12.62 3.76 22.93
CA ARG A 69 12.79 3.22 24.30
C ARG A 69 12.36 4.17 25.40
N THR A 70 12.54 5.47 25.21
CA THR A 70 12.38 6.46 26.29
C THR A 70 11.10 7.27 26.14
N SER A 71 10.97 7.94 25.00
CA SER A 71 9.82 8.76 24.62
C SER A 71 9.84 8.90 23.10
N ILE A 72 8.68 9.09 22.48
CA ILE A 72 8.60 9.33 21.03
C ILE A 72 8.53 10.83 20.75
N ASP A 73 9.41 11.31 19.87
CA ASP A 73 9.49 12.71 19.43
C ASP A 73 9.01 12.86 17.97
N GLU A 74 8.62 14.08 17.59
CA GLU A 74 8.27 14.38 16.19
C GLU A 74 9.43 14.10 15.22
N ALA A 75 10.67 14.24 15.68
CA ALA A 75 11.86 13.89 14.91
C ALA A 75 11.90 12.37 14.60
N ASP A 76 11.66 11.52 15.61
CA ASP A 76 11.62 10.07 15.45
C ASP A 76 10.53 9.65 14.46
N ILE A 77 9.36 10.31 14.51
CA ILE A 77 8.26 10.09 13.56
C ILE A 77 8.70 10.40 12.13
N ASN A 78 9.41 11.50 11.91
CA ASN A 78 9.92 11.88 10.60
C ASN A 78 10.97 10.87 10.10
N GLU A 79 11.83 10.35 10.97
CA GLU A 79 12.79 9.29 10.63
C GLU A 79 12.08 7.99 10.25
N ILE A 80 11.06 7.58 11.02
CA ILE A 80 10.25 6.39 10.73
C ILE A 80 9.58 6.52 9.37
N PHE A 81 8.99 7.68 9.05
CA PHE A 81 8.36 7.90 7.75
C PHE A 81 9.35 8.04 6.60
N THR A 82 10.55 8.58 6.85
CA THR A 82 11.64 8.55 5.87
C THR A 82 12.03 7.10 5.56
N GLY A 83 12.11 6.23 6.58
CA GLY A 83 12.30 4.80 6.40
C GLY A 83 11.18 4.14 5.58
N ALA A 84 9.93 4.53 5.80
CA ALA A 84 8.78 4.06 5.03
C ALA A 84 8.83 4.51 3.56
N GLU A 85 9.25 5.75 3.30
CA GLU A 85 9.46 6.28 1.94
C GLU A 85 10.51 5.46 1.18
N LEU A 86 11.65 5.17 1.83
CA LEU A 86 12.71 4.35 1.26
C LEU A 86 12.26 2.92 1.00
N ALA A 87 11.52 2.30 1.92
CA ALA A 87 10.97 0.96 1.73
C ALA A 87 9.95 0.89 0.58
N GLY A 88 9.21 1.98 0.36
CA GLY A 88 8.27 2.15 -0.75
C GLY A 88 8.88 2.59 -2.07
N ALA A 89 10.19 2.86 -2.14
CA ALA A 89 10.81 3.58 -3.27
C ALA A 89 10.61 2.92 -4.66
N ASN A 90 10.51 1.58 -4.75
CA ASN A 90 10.19 0.92 -6.03
C ASN A 90 8.70 0.62 -6.25
N LEU A 91 7.80 1.20 -5.46
CA LEU A 91 6.40 1.35 -5.84
C LEU A 91 6.27 2.62 -6.68
N LYS A 92 5.62 2.49 -7.83
CA LYS A 92 5.44 3.61 -8.76
C LYS A 92 4.67 4.75 -8.08
N ASP A 93 5.26 5.95 -8.14
CA ASP A 93 4.72 7.19 -7.58
C ASP A 93 4.23 7.02 -6.13
N PHE A 94 5.00 6.29 -5.31
CA PHE A 94 4.60 5.88 -3.97
C PHE A 94 4.07 7.03 -3.13
N LYS A 95 4.86 8.09 -2.96
CA LYS A 95 4.49 9.25 -2.15
C LYS A 95 3.17 9.87 -2.58
N ALA A 96 2.89 9.99 -3.87
CA ALA A 96 1.66 10.61 -4.37
C ALA A 96 0.43 9.70 -4.19
N ASN A 97 0.62 8.38 -4.21
CA ASN A 97 -0.48 7.40 -4.23
C ASN A 97 -0.68 6.66 -2.91
N THR A 98 0.14 6.96 -1.90
CA THR A 98 0.09 6.31 -0.59
C THR A 98 -0.38 7.25 0.51
N ARG A 99 -0.94 6.66 1.55
CA ARG A 99 -1.20 7.30 2.83
C ARG A 99 -0.91 6.31 3.95
N ILE A 100 -0.06 6.71 4.87
CA ILE A 100 0.31 5.98 6.08
C ILE A 100 -0.32 6.72 7.26
N PHE A 101 -1.00 5.98 8.14
CA PHE A 101 -1.50 6.45 9.42
C PHE A 101 -0.80 5.65 10.51
N LEU A 102 -0.06 6.30 11.38
CA LEU A 102 0.53 5.72 12.59
C LEU A 102 -0.22 6.28 13.80
N SER A 103 -0.85 5.39 14.55
CA SER A 103 -1.70 5.72 15.70
C SER A 103 -1.14 5.08 16.97
N ASP A 104 -1.17 5.83 18.06
CA ASP A 104 -0.93 5.32 19.40
C ASP A 104 -2.27 4.97 20.06
N LEU A 105 -2.44 3.69 20.35
CA LEU A 105 -3.63 3.17 21.02
C LEU A 105 -3.31 2.85 22.48
N GLU A 106 -4.07 3.46 23.39
CA GLU A 106 -3.91 3.31 24.84
C GLU A 106 -5.27 3.07 25.53
N PRO A 107 -5.30 2.58 26.78
CA PRO A 107 -6.50 2.60 27.61
C PRO A 107 -6.94 4.03 27.96
N ASN A 108 -8.22 4.36 27.81
CA ASN A 108 -8.72 5.75 27.96
C ASN A 108 -8.84 6.26 29.41
N THR A 109 -8.35 5.50 30.39
CA THR A 109 -8.42 5.78 31.85
C THR A 109 -9.84 5.96 32.42
N GLN A 110 -10.89 5.78 31.61
CA GLN A 110 -12.28 5.85 32.04
C GLN A 110 -12.69 4.59 32.80
N THR A 111 -13.78 4.68 33.55
CA THR A 111 -14.35 3.56 34.32
C THR A 111 -15.81 3.29 33.92
N GLY A 112 -16.33 2.12 34.31
CA GLY A 112 -17.72 1.73 34.04
C GLY A 112 -18.01 1.64 32.54
N THR A 113 -19.16 2.18 32.12
CA THR A 113 -19.66 2.10 30.73
C THR A 113 -18.85 2.92 29.73
N LYS A 114 -17.90 3.74 30.19
CA LYS A 114 -16.99 4.53 29.35
C LYS A 114 -15.60 3.92 29.23
N ALA A 115 -15.30 2.87 29.98
CA ALA A 115 -14.00 2.21 29.94
C ALA A 115 -13.74 1.64 28.53
N GLY A 116 -12.58 1.96 27.96
CA GLY A 116 -12.24 1.55 26.61
C GLY A 116 -10.80 1.85 26.24
N GLN A 117 -10.57 2.04 24.94
CA GLN A 117 -9.30 2.51 24.41
C GLN A 117 -9.49 3.90 23.82
N TYR A 118 -8.39 4.61 23.55
CA TYR A 118 -8.41 5.86 22.82
C TYR A 118 -7.16 5.98 21.93
N ILE A 119 -7.26 6.76 20.87
CA ILE A 119 -6.12 7.11 20.03
C ILE A 119 -5.49 8.37 20.60
N ARG A 120 -4.38 8.25 21.33
CA ARG A 120 -3.77 9.39 22.00
C ARG A 120 -3.21 10.42 21.02
N TRP A 121 -2.51 9.94 20.01
CA TRP A 121 -1.98 10.74 18.93
C TRP A 121 -1.97 9.94 17.63
N GLN A 122 -1.96 10.67 16.51
CA GLN A 122 -1.85 10.08 15.18
C GLN A 122 -0.95 10.96 14.32
N ARG A 123 -0.06 10.32 13.56
CA ARG A 123 0.81 10.97 12.58
C ARG A 123 0.64 10.30 11.23
N CYS A 124 0.77 11.09 10.17
CA CYS A 124 0.45 10.65 8.83
C CYS A 124 1.48 11.09 7.79
N TRP A 125 1.69 10.24 6.79
CA TRP A 125 2.61 10.51 5.70
C TRP A 125 2.03 10.07 4.35
N GLY A 126 2.48 10.71 3.26
CA GLY A 126 2.04 10.44 1.89
C GLY A 126 0.98 11.43 1.39
N GLY A 127 0.92 11.63 0.08
CA GLY A 127 0.04 12.58 -0.61
C GLY A 127 -1.29 11.99 -1.09
N GLY A 128 -1.53 10.69 -0.85
CA GLY A 128 -2.78 10.05 -1.22
C GLY A 128 -3.97 10.59 -0.42
N THR A 129 -5.10 10.80 -1.10
CA THR A 129 -6.34 11.33 -0.50
C THR A 129 -7.13 10.21 0.17
N PHE A 130 -6.70 9.82 1.38
CA PHE A 130 -7.37 8.81 2.20
C PHE A 130 -7.66 9.35 3.60
N THR A 131 -8.71 8.81 4.21
CA THR A 131 -9.01 8.94 5.64
C THR A 131 -8.68 7.63 6.35
N SER A 132 -8.32 7.70 7.64
CA SER A 132 -8.12 6.48 8.42
C SER A 132 -9.46 5.76 8.60
N THR A 133 -9.44 4.43 8.47
CA THR A 133 -10.63 3.59 8.68
C THR A 133 -10.90 3.35 10.16
N TYR A 134 -9.88 3.54 11.01
CA TYR A 134 -9.88 3.08 12.40
C TYR A 134 -9.99 4.22 13.43
N GLY A 135 -10.14 5.46 12.96
CA GLY A 135 -10.32 6.64 13.81
C GLY A 135 -9.22 7.66 13.67
N LYS A 136 -9.34 8.73 14.44
CA LYS A 136 -8.46 9.90 14.48
C LYS A 136 -7.93 10.10 15.89
N ALA A 137 -6.89 10.92 16.02
CA ALA A 137 -6.39 11.34 17.32
C ALA A 137 -7.51 11.95 18.17
N GLY A 138 -7.65 11.49 19.41
CA GLY A 138 -8.69 11.89 20.35
C GLY A 138 -9.92 10.97 20.40
N ASP A 139 -10.15 10.12 19.41
CA ASP A 139 -11.27 9.18 19.41
C ASP A 139 -11.17 8.22 20.61
N GLY A 140 -12.29 7.95 21.29
CA GLY A 140 -12.35 7.07 22.46
C GLY A 140 -11.92 7.69 23.80
N THR A 141 -11.50 8.97 23.82
CA THR A 141 -10.98 9.62 25.04
C THR A 141 -12.00 9.66 26.19
N SER A 142 -13.28 9.86 25.87
CA SER A 142 -14.35 10.10 26.87
C SER A 142 -15.55 9.15 26.76
N ASP A 143 -15.42 8.11 25.93
CA ASP A 143 -16.45 7.11 25.65
C ASP A 143 -15.85 5.72 25.38
N ALA A 144 -16.71 4.73 25.17
CA ALA A 144 -16.33 3.33 24.92
C ALA A 144 -16.35 2.96 23.42
N THR A 145 -16.31 3.93 22.49
CA THR A 145 -16.39 3.67 21.04
C THR A 145 -15.27 2.78 20.53
N LEU A 146 -14.10 2.85 21.16
CA LEU A 146 -12.94 2.00 20.86
C LEU A 146 -12.70 0.90 21.91
N ALA A 147 -13.72 0.51 22.69
CA ALA A 147 -13.56 -0.51 23.75
C ALA A 147 -13.06 -1.86 23.23
N ASP A 148 -13.39 -2.21 21.98
CA ASP A 148 -12.91 -3.42 21.31
C ASP A 148 -11.50 -3.28 20.73
N GLY A 149 -10.92 -2.08 20.71
CA GLY A 149 -9.63 -1.79 20.10
C GLY A 149 -9.69 -1.48 18.60
N LEU A 150 -8.52 -1.46 17.95
CA LEU A 150 -8.34 -1.13 16.53
C LEU A 150 -8.05 -2.35 15.67
N GLY A 151 -8.41 -2.30 14.40
CA GLY A 151 -8.12 -3.38 13.44
C GLY A 151 -9.36 -3.97 12.80
N PRO A 152 -9.16 -4.82 11.78
CA PRO A 152 -10.26 -5.42 11.05
C PRO A 152 -11.11 -6.34 11.93
N THR A 153 -12.36 -6.54 11.54
CA THR A 153 -13.30 -7.43 12.23
C THR A 153 -12.68 -8.82 12.42
N GLY A 154 -12.67 -9.32 13.66
CA GLY A 154 -12.08 -10.61 14.01
C GLY A 154 -10.58 -10.59 14.32
N ALA A 155 -9.88 -9.47 14.12
CA ALA A 155 -8.46 -9.31 14.45
C ALA A 155 -8.17 -7.93 15.06
N LYS A 156 -9.07 -7.46 15.93
CA LYS A 156 -8.87 -6.22 16.70
C LYS A 156 -7.80 -6.41 17.78
N ILE A 157 -7.03 -5.37 18.04
CA ILE A 157 -6.00 -5.32 19.06
C ILE A 157 -6.30 -4.22 20.08
N LYS A 158 -6.02 -4.50 21.34
CA LYS A 158 -6.13 -3.57 22.47
C LYS A 158 -4.78 -3.44 23.13
N SER A 159 -4.52 -2.26 23.67
CA SER A 159 -3.38 -2.08 24.54
C SER A 159 -3.66 -2.60 25.95
N GLY A 160 -2.61 -3.11 26.60
CA GLY A 160 -2.64 -3.43 28.02
C GLY A 160 -2.55 -2.16 28.89
N SER A 161 -2.78 -2.31 30.18
CA SER A 161 -2.60 -1.21 31.15
C SER A 161 -1.13 -0.80 31.22
N GLY A 162 -0.86 0.51 31.17
CA GLY A 162 0.50 1.06 31.30
C GLY A 162 1.39 0.87 30.07
N THR A 163 0.84 0.42 28.94
CA THR A 163 1.54 0.33 27.65
C THR A 163 0.66 0.88 26.53
N ALA A 164 1.21 0.96 25.32
CA ALA A 164 0.53 1.36 24.11
C ALA A 164 0.70 0.32 22.99
N VAL A 165 -0.20 0.35 22.02
CA VAL A 165 -0.06 -0.37 20.75
C VAL A 165 0.17 0.66 19.65
N MET A 166 1.27 0.48 18.91
CA MET A 166 1.52 1.20 17.67
C MET A 166 0.70 0.56 16.56
N PHE A 167 -0.42 1.17 16.19
CA PHE A 167 -1.30 0.69 15.15
C PHE A 167 -1.07 1.48 13.86
N VAL A 168 -0.71 0.78 12.79
CA VAL A 168 -0.43 1.37 11.48
C VAL A 168 -1.45 0.90 10.47
N GLU A 169 -1.92 1.85 9.66
CA GLU A 169 -2.71 1.62 8.46
C GLU A 169 -1.98 2.22 7.27
N VAL A 170 -1.67 1.40 6.27
CA VAL A 170 -1.09 1.86 4.99
C VAL A 170 -2.09 1.62 3.88
N VAL A 171 -2.33 2.64 3.08
CA VAL A 171 -3.24 2.63 1.94
C VAL A 171 -2.47 3.09 0.71
N TYR A 172 -2.52 2.32 -0.37
CA TYR A 172 -1.85 2.64 -1.62
C TYR A 172 -2.78 2.42 -2.82
N THR A 173 -2.94 3.44 -3.65
CA THR A 173 -3.57 3.31 -4.97
C THR A 173 -2.58 2.65 -5.92
N TYR A 174 -2.81 1.37 -6.21
CA TYR A 174 -1.96 0.58 -7.07
C TYR A 174 -1.86 1.19 -8.48
N GLN A 175 -0.64 1.21 -9.00
CA GLN A 175 -0.32 1.72 -10.34
C GLN A 175 0.06 0.57 -11.27
N PRO A 176 -0.83 0.18 -12.22
CA PRO A 176 -0.55 -0.86 -13.20
C PRO A 176 0.66 -0.54 -14.09
N LEU A 177 1.32 -1.59 -14.58
CA LEU A 177 2.41 -1.46 -15.55
C LEU A 177 1.86 -1.27 -16.97
N VAL A 178 0.76 -1.98 -17.27
CA VAL A 178 0.17 -2.01 -18.62
C VAL A 178 -0.79 -0.85 -18.84
N SER A 179 -1.94 -0.86 -18.16
CA SER A 179 -2.96 0.18 -18.30
C SER A 179 -4.03 0.09 -17.21
N ASN A 180 -4.40 1.24 -16.65
CA ASN A 180 -5.57 1.37 -15.78
C ASN A 180 -6.89 1.05 -16.49
N SER A 181 -7.00 1.26 -17.81
CA SER A 181 -8.24 1.02 -18.55
C SER A 181 -8.61 -0.47 -18.64
N ILE A 182 -7.62 -1.36 -18.51
CA ILE A 182 -7.80 -2.81 -18.62
C ILE A 182 -7.94 -3.43 -17.23
N PHE A 183 -7.12 -3.02 -16.26
CA PHE A 183 -7.06 -3.65 -14.94
C PHE A 183 -7.88 -2.95 -13.85
N GLY A 184 -8.38 -1.74 -14.15
CA GLY A 184 -9.12 -0.90 -13.23
C GLY A 184 -8.27 -0.33 -12.10
N THR A 185 -8.82 0.65 -11.38
CA THR A 185 -8.20 1.18 -10.17
C THR A 185 -8.31 0.15 -9.05
N LYS A 186 -7.18 -0.14 -8.38
CA LYS A 186 -7.14 -1.02 -7.21
C LYS A 186 -6.52 -0.27 -6.03
N VAL A 187 -7.11 -0.44 -4.85
CA VAL A 187 -6.58 0.11 -3.60
C VAL A 187 -6.09 -1.05 -2.76
N ILE A 188 -4.83 -0.98 -2.34
CA ILE A 188 -4.18 -1.94 -1.46
C ILE A 188 -4.18 -1.33 -0.06
N ARG A 189 -4.72 -2.06 0.92
CA ARG A 189 -4.74 -1.63 2.33
C ARG A 189 -4.17 -2.73 3.21
N TYR A 190 -3.22 -2.37 4.06
CA TYR A 190 -2.66 -3.25 5.08
C TYR A 190 -2.62 -2.56 6.42
N THR A 191 -2.80 -3.35 7.47
CA THR A 191 -2.66 -2.91 8.86
C THR A 191 -1.60 -3.72 9.56
N SER A 192 -0.87 -3.11 10.47
CA SER A 192 0.05 -3.79 11.38
C SER A 192 -0.03 -3.18 12.76
N ALA A 193 0.25 -3.98 13.79
CA ALA A 193 0.19 -3.52 15.16
C ALA A 193 1.30 -4.18 15.99
N PHE A 194 2.02 -3.38 16.77
CA PHE A 194 3.04 -3.85 17.69
C PHE A 194 2.85 -3.21 19.06
N ASN A 195 2.95 -4.02 20.12
CA ASN A 195 3.00 -3.52 21.49
C ASN A 195 4.29 -2.72 21.68
N VAL A 196 4.18 -1.57 22.33
CA VAL A 196 5.33 -0.83 22.84
C VAL A 196 6.05 -1.69 23.88
N ARG A 197 7.38 -1.73 23.78
CA ARG A 197 8.20 -2.69 24.55
C ARG A 197 8.70 -2.11 25.87
N GLU A 198 9.59 -1.12 25.80
CA GLU A 198 10.34 -0.61 26.97
C GLU A 198 9.88 0.78 27.41
N ARG A 199 9.20 1.52 26.52
CA ARG A 199 8.81 2.91 26.76
C ARG A 199 7.68 3.02 27.77
N THR A 200 7.82 3.95 28.71
CA THR A 200 6.85 4.24 29.77
C THR A 200 6.13 5.58 29.58
N ASP A 201 6.67 6.48 28.76
CA ASP A 201 6.03 7.72 28.34
C ASP A 201 5.61 7.64 26.87
N GLN A 202 4.30 7.56 26.64
CA GLN A 202 3.69 7.43 25.31
C GLN A 202 3.24 8.79 24.74
N ALA A 203 3.42 9.89 25.49
CA ALA A 203 3.07 11.21 25.01
C ALA A 203 4.04 11.61 23.88
N MET A 204 3.47 12.06 22.75
CA MET A 204 4.26 12.69 21.70
C MET A 204 4.99 13.91 22.24
N LYS A 205 6.31 13.97 22.02
CA LYS A 205 7.17 15.10 22.34
C LYS A 205 7.46 15.92 21.09
N ASN A 206 7.97 17.13 21.30
CA ASN A 206 8.59 17.97 20.26
C ASN A 206 9.86 18.61 20.82
N ALA A 207 10.81 17.78 21.27
CA ALA A 207 12.01 18.27 21.96
C ALA A 207 12.91 19.07 21.02
N GLY A 208 12.95 18.68 19.73
CA GLY A 208 13.60 19.42 18.66
C GLY A 208 12.94 20.74 18.27
N SER A 209 11.80 21.10 18.86
CA SER A 209 11.04 22.33 18.53
C SER A 209 10.73 22.46 17.03
N LEU A 210 10.35 21.36 16.40
CA LEU A 210 9.98 21.34 14.99
C LEU A 210 8.75 22.24 14.77
N PRO A 211 8.75 23.10 13.73
CA PRO A 211 7.60 23.90 13.37
C PRO A 211 6.45 23.01 12.88
N ASN A 212 5.21 23.49 12.98
CA ASN A 212 4.02 22.73 12.57
C ASN A 212 4.07 22.21 11.12
N SER A 213 4.81 22.88 10.23
CA SER A 213 5.01 22.45 8.83
C SER A 213 5.89 21.20 8.70
N GLN A 214 6.67 20.87 9.72
CA GLN A 214 7.53 19.69 9.79
C GLN A 214 6.95 18.59 10.69
N ILE A 215 5.81 18.85 11.33
CA ILE A 215 5.05 17.84 12.06
C ILE A 215 4.20 17.06 11.07
N ALA A 216 4.29 15.74 11.09
CA ALA A 216 3.55 14.84 10.22
C ALA A 216 2.05 14.74 10.64
N SER A 217 1.35 15.87 10.69
CA SER A 217 -0.04 15.95 11.12
C SER A 217 -0.98 15.25 10.14
N CYS A 218 -2.01 14.60 10.68
CA CYS A 218 -3.10 14.05 9.88
C CYS A 218 -4.12 15.14 9.54
N PRO A 219 -4.70 15.15 8.33
CA PRO A 219 -5.79 16.04 7.98
C PRO A 219 -6.99 15.76 8.88
N ALA A 220 -7.72 16.83 9.19
CA ALA A 220 -8.91 16.81 10.01
C ALA A 220 -10.04 15.97 9.39
#